data_AF-A0A2A5VPV5-F1
#
_entry.id   AF-A0A2A5VPV5-F1
#
_cell.length_a   1.000
_cell.length_b   1.000
_cell.length_c   1.000
_cell.angle_alpha   90.00
_cell.angle_beta   90.00
_cell.angle_gamma   90.00
#
_symmetry.space_group_name_H-M   'P 1'
#
loop_
_entity.id
_entity.type
_entity.pdbx_description
1 polymer ?
#
loop_
_entity_poly.entity_id
_entity_poly.type
_entity_poly.pdbx_seq_one_letter_code
_entity_poly.pdbx_strand_id
1 'polypeptide(L)' 'MSRGERAFRRLDMSDWSAKNPYSSNLNENYVLNGEGSRKETRHLVFDLGDSGLQYKAGDALGVIPRCPP' A
#
# COMPACT_ATOMS: atom_id res chain seq x y z
N MET A 1 45.76 3.36 -7.75
CA MET A 1 44.65 3.12 -8.69
C MET A 1 43.86 1.92 -8.19
N SER A 2 42.52 1.99 -8.27
CA SER A 2 41.56 0.89 -8.02
C SER A 2 41.38 0.48 -6.54
N ARG A 3 40.20 0.48 -5.93
CA ARG A 3 38.84 0.26 -6.47
C ARG A 3 37.86 1.23 -5.80
N GLY A 4 37.38 2.19 -6.59
CA GLY A 4 36.10 2.82 -6.35
C GLY A 4 35.03 1.95 -6.98
N GLU A 5 34.19 1.33 -6.17
CA GLU A 5 32.89 0.83 -6.60
C GLU A 5 31.96 0.90 -5.39
N ARG A 6 31.60 2.14 -5.05
CA ARG A 6 30.37 2.42 -4.32
C ARG A 6 29.24 1.98 -5.24
N ALA A 7 28.85 0.71 -5.13
CA ALA A 7 27.60 0.22 -5.70
C ALA A 7 26.49 1.08 -5.09
N PHE A 8 26.00 2.02 -5.88
CA PHE A 8 24.83 2.83 -5.58
C PHE A 8 23.73 1.84 -5.23
N ARG A 9 23.29 1.83 -3.96
CA ARG A 9 22.13 1.06 -3.50
C ARG A 9 21.07 1.20 -4.58
N ARG A 10 20.69 0.09 -5.22
CA ARG A 10 19.46 -0.01 -5.98
C ARG A 10 18.41 0.54 -5.02
N LEU A 11 17.92 1.74 -5.27
CA LEU A 11 16.80 2.27 -4.52
C LEU A 11 15.70 1.24 -4.75
N ASP A 12 15.40 0.53 -3.67
CA ASP A 12 14.37 -0.47 -3.52
C ASP A 12 13.09 0.08 -4.13
N MET A 13 12.90 -0.22 -5.40
CA MET A 13 11.60 -0.18 -6.03
C MET A 13 11.03 -1.54 -5.71
N SER A 14 10.18 -1.60 -4.69
CA SER A 14 9.37 -2.77 -4.39
C SER A 14 8.80 -3.36 -5.69
N ASP A 15 8.97 -4.68 -5.90
CA ASP A 15 8.57 -5.41 -7.13
C ASP A 15 7.03 -5.48 -7.34
N TRP A 16 6.27 -4.69 -6.59
CA TRP A 16 4.81 -4.67 -6.58
C TRP A 16 4.27 -3.68 -7.60
N SER A 17 3.21 -4.08 -8.30
CA SER A 17 2.55 -3.28 -9.32
C SER A 17 1.08 -3.70 -9.48
N ALA A 18 0.32 -2.99 -10.30
CA ALA A 18 -1.05 -3.39 -10.62
C ALA A 18 -1.16 -4.81 -11.23
N LYS A 19 -0.10 -5.31 -11.90
CA LYS A 19 -0.04 -6.67 -12.48
C LYS A 19 0.53 -7.71 -11.51
N ASN A 20 1.23 -7.27 -10.48
CA ASN A 20 1.77 -8.10 -9.41
C ASN A 20 1.46 -7.41 -8.07
N PRO A 21 0.21 -7.45 -7.58
CA PRO A 21 -0.18 -6.74 -6.37
C PRO A 21 0.33 -7.46 -5.12
N TYR A 22 0.64 -6.70 -4.07
CA TYR A 22 0.93 -7.28 -2.76
C TYR A 22 -0.35 -7.76 -2.09
N SER A 23 -0.35 -8.99 -1.55
CA SER A 23 -1.46 -9.49 -0.75
C SER A 23 -1.30 -9.04 0.70
N SER A 24 -2.05 -7.99 1.07
CA SER A 24 -2.06 -7.40 2.40
C SER A 24 -3.21 -7.94 3.26
N ASN A 25 -3.01 -7.95 4.58
CA ASN A 25 -4.10 -8.06 5.55
C ASN A 25 -4.70 -6.68 5.85
N LEU A 26 -5.95 -6.66 6.31
CA LEU A 26 -6.65 -5.45 6.77
C LEU A 26 -6.61 -5.41 8.29
N ASN A 27 -5.87 -4.45 8.86
CA ASN A 27 -5.71 -4.29 10.30
C ASN A 27 -6.88 -3.54 10.93
N GLU A 28 -7.41 -2.53 10.25
CA GLU A 28 -8.53 -1.72 10.75
C GLU A 28 -9.56 -1.48 9.65
N ASN A 29 -10.83 -1.46 10.07
CA ASN A 29 -11.97 -1.13 9.22
C ASN A 29 -13.12 -0.58 10.07
N TYR A 30 -13.32 0.73 10.01
CA TYR A 30 -14.43 1.36 10.73
C TYR A 30 -15.05 2.51 9.94
N VAL A 31 -16.30 2.82 10.27
CA VAL A 31 -17.06 3.90 9.66
C VAL A 31 -16.64 5.22 10.29
N LEU A 32 -16.32 6.21 9.46
CA LEU A 32 -15.96 7.57 9.87
C LEU A 32 -17.18 8.47 10.05
N ASN A 33 -18.31 8.10 9.45
CA ASN A 33 -19.51 8.91 9.47
C ASN A 33 -20.34 8.66 10.73
N GLY A 34 -20.98 9.72 11.23
CA GLY A 34 -21.94 9.62 12.33
C GLY A 34 -23.31 9.10 11.88
N GLU A 35 -24.17 8.90 12.87
CA GLU A 35 -25.55 8.47 12.68
C GLU A 35 -26.33 9.44 11.78
N GLY A 36 -27.20 8.90 10.92
CA GLY A 36 -28.01 9.70 9.98
C GLY A 36 -27.28 10.16 8.70
N SER A 37 -26.02 9.80 8.50
CA SER A 37 -25.31 10.07 7.24
C SER A 37 -25.95 9.32 6.06
N ARG A 38 -26.09 10.00 4.92
CA ARG A 38 -26.59 9.41 3.66
C ARG A 38 -25.55 8.56 2.93
N LYS A 39 -24.28 8.67 3.31
CA LYS A 39 -23.16 7.93 2.72
C LYS A 39 -22.40 7.21 3.82
N GLU A 40 -21.72 6.14 3.45
CA GLU A 40 -20.77 5.46 4.31
C GLU A 40 -19.35 5.75 3.81
N THR A 41 -18.49 6.23 4.70
CA THR A 41 -17.09 6.51 4.45
C THR A 41 -16.30 5.73 5.49
N ARG A 42 -15.32 4.95 5.05
CA ARG A 42 -14.57 4.04 5.92
C ARG A 42 -13.11 4.46 6.02
N HIS A 43 -12.57 4.28 7.22
CA HIS A 43 -11.13 4.24 7.45
C HIS A 43 -10.66 2.79 7.33
N LEU A 44 -9.69 2.55 6.45
CA LEU A 44 -9.11 1.24 6.19
C LEU A 44 -7.60 1.32 6.38
N VAL A 45 -7.04 0.37 7.14
CA VAL A 45 -5.59 0.26 7.36
C VAL A 45 -5.10 -1.08 6.85
N PHE A 46 -4.16 -1.05 5.92
CA PHE A 46 -3.53 -2.23 5.32
C PHE A 46 -2.16 -2.46 5.95
N ASP A 47 -1.86 -3.71 6.31
CA ASP A 47 -0.54 -4.11 6.80
C ASP A 47 0.45 -4.31 5.66
N LEU A 48 1.50 -3.49 5.63
CA LEU A 48 2.55 -3.62 4.63
C LEU A 48 3.61 -4.67 5.01
N GLY A 49 3.64 -5.17 6.24
CA GLY A 49 4.56 -6.20 6.71
C GLY A 49 5.99 -6.01 6.20
N ASP A 50 6.58 -7.10 5.70
CA ASP A 50 7.92 -7.12 5.09
C ASP A 50 7.90 -6.86 3.57
N SER A 51 6.85 -6.22 3.03
CA SER A 51 6.67 -6.03 1.58
C SER A 51 7.73 -5.15 0.90
N GLY A 52 8.46 -4.34 1.69
CA GLY A 52 9.36 -3.31 1.16
C GLY A 52 8.64 -2.11 0.54
N LEU A 53 7.30 -2.07 0.53
CA LEU A 53 6.54 -0.97 -0.05
C LEU A 53 6.85 0.36 0.64
N GLN A 54 7.29 1.33 -0.16
CA GLN A 54 7.50 2.72 0.27
C GLN A 54 6.51 3.63 -0.43
N TYR A 55 5.96 4.59 0.30
CA TYR A 55 5.08 5.63 -0.24
C TYR A 55 5.32 6.95 0.48
N LYS A 56 4.89 8.05 -0.13
CA LYS A 56 4.92 9.40 0.45
C LYS A 56 3.49 9.91 0.64
N ALA A 57 3.34 10.88 1.53
CA ALA A 57 2.08 11.58 1.67
C ALA A 57 1.68 12.23 0.33
N GLY A 58 0.47 11.93 -0.14
CA GLY A 58 -0.04 12.35 -1.45
C GLY A 58 0.01 11.27 -2.53
N ASP A 59 0.73 10.17 -2.32
CA ASP A 59 0.67 9.00 -3.20
C ASP A 59 -0.69 8.28 -3.06
N ALA A 60 -1.05 7.50 -4.08
CA ALA A 60 -2.30 6.74 -4.12
C ALA A 60 -2.05 5.23 -3.98
N LEU A 61 -2.97 4.54 -3.29
CA LEU A 61 -2.98 3.08 -3.17
C LEU A 61 -3.97 2.48 -4.19
N GLY A 62 -3.48 1.56 -5.02
CA GLY A 62 -4.34 0.75 -5.89
C GLY A 62 -4.87 -0.49 -5.16
N VAL A 63 -6.20 -0.68 -5.16
CA VAL A 63 -6.86 -1.85 -4.57
C VAL A 63 -7.51 -2.66 -5.68
N ILE A 64 -7.25 -3.97 -5.75
CA ILE A 64 -7.88 -4.88 -6.72
C ILE A 64 -9.09 -5.56 -6.04
N PRO A 65 -10.34 -5.16 -6.37
CA PRO A 65 -11.52 -5.74 -5.77
C PRO A 65 -11.83 -7.11 -6.38
N ARG A 66 -12.64 -7.90 -5.65
CA ARG A 66 -13.34 -9.06 -6.21
C ARG A 66 -14.85 -8.84 -6.09
N CYS A 67 -15.59 -9.32 -7.10
CA CYS A 67 -17.03 -9.34 -7.03
C CYS A 67 -17.49 -10.28 -5.89
N PRO A 68 -18.64 -9.99 -5.25
CA PRO A 68 -19.27 -10.93 -4.34
C PRO A 68 -19.55 -12.27 -5.06
N PRO A 69 -19.50 -13.40 -4.33
CA PRO A 69 -19.89 -14.71 -4.85
C PRO A 69 -21.38 -14.80 -5.17
#